data_AF-A0A7G8F3R9-F1
#
_entry.id   AF-A0A7G8F3R9-F1
#
_cell.length_a   1.000
_cell.length_b   1.000
_cell.length_c   1.000
_cell.angle_alpha   90.00
_cell.angle_beta   90.00
_cell.angle_gamma   90.00
#
_symmetry.space_group_name_H-M   'P 1'
#
loop_
_entity.id
_entity.type
_entity.pdbx_description
1 polymer ?
#
loop_
_entity_poly.entity_id
_entity_poly.type
_entity_poly.pdbx_seq_one_letter_code
_entity_poly.pdbx_strand_id
1 'polypeptide(L)'
;MHEPEAAKLLALKPSTLRNMRRERRLDPGTHWVYATGSIGGPVLYCIPAIREMQRRRTVEAVRKEDERRAAELKHLQQAIEIYEETTLDQLVDGGQG
;
A
#
# COMPACT_ATOMS: atom_id res chain seq x y z
N MET A 1 -15.91 -6.36 -19.26
CA MET A 1 -16.49 -7.52 -18.55
C MET A 1 -17.53 -7.04 -17.53
N HIS A 2 -18.65 -7.75 -17.35
CA HIS A 2 -19.70 -7.35 -16.40
C HIS A 2 -19.30 -7.62 -14.93
N GLU A 3 -19.97 -6.95 -13.98
CA GLU A 3 -19.59 -6.91 -12.56
C GLU A 3 -19.37 -8.32 -11.92
N PRO A 4 -20.28 -9.31 -12.07
CA PRO A 4 -20.10 -10.61 -11.41
C PRO A 4 -18.88 -11.39 -11.90
N GLU A 5 -18.67 -11.40 -13.21
CA GLU A 5 -17.52 -12.06 -13.84
C GLU A 5 -16.21 -11.33 -13.50
N ALA A 6 -16.24 -10.00 -13.56
CA ALA A 6 -15.10 -9.17 -13.22
C ALA A 6 -14.66 -9.38 -11.76
N ALA A 7 -15.63 -9.41 -10.84
CA ALA A 7 -15.40 -9.68 -9.43
C ALA A 7 -14.80 -11.07 -9.22
N LYS A 8 -15.34 -12.10 -9.91
CA LYS A 8 -14.79 -13.47 -9.86
C LYS A 8 -13.33 -13.52 -10.32
N LEU A 9 -12.98 -12.89 -11.45
CA LEU A 9 -11.60 -12.90 -11.98
C LEU A 9 -10.61 -12.09 -11.14
N LEU A 10 -11.10 -11.11 -10.38
CA LEU A 10 -10.31 -10.33 -9.44
C LEU A 10 -10.28 -10.97 -8.03
N ALA A 11 -10.97 -12.10 -7.83
CA ALA A 11 -11.18 -12.71 -6.52
C ALA A 11 -11.75 -11.73 -5.47
N LEU A 12 -12.70 -10.88 -5.89
CA LEU A 12 -13.38 -9.89 -5.06
C LEU A 12 -14.87 -10.21 -4.95
N LYS A 13 -15.52 -9.70 -3.90
CA LYS A 13 -17.00 -9.64 -3.85
C LYS A 13 -17.48 -8.59 -4.87
N PRO A 14 -18.60 -8.81 -5.57
CA PRO A 14 -19.18 -7.80 -6.47
C PRO A 14 -19.44 -6.45 -5.76
N SER A 15 -19.89 -6.48 -4.50
CA SER A 15 -20.07 -5.28 -3.68
C SER A 15 -18.77 -4.51 -3.45
N THR A 16 -17.65 -5.20 -3.25
CA THR A 16 -16.32 -4.57 -3.12
C THR A 16 -15.94 -3.86 -4.41
N LEU A 17 -16.13 -4.50 -5.57
CA LEU A 17 -15.83 -3.90 -6.87
C LEU A 17 -16.71 -2.65 -7.14
N ARG A 18 -17.98 -2.71 -6.74
CA ARG A 18 -18.91 -1.58 -6.82
C ARG A 18 -18.52 -0.43 -5.90
N ASN A 19 -18.11 -0.73 -4.66
CA ASN A 19 -17.67 0.27 -3.70
C ASN A 19 -16.38 0.95 -4.17
N MET A 20 -15.40 0.18 -4.66
CA MET A 20 -14.17 0.73 -5.24
C MET A 20 -14.47 1.73 -6.38
N ARG A 21 -15.47 1.44 -7.22
CA ARG A 21 -15.95 2.36 -8.25
C ARG A 21 -16.57 3.63 -7.65
N ARG A 22 -17.49 3.49 -6.69
CA ARG A 22 -18.18 4.61 -6.04
C ARG A 22 -17.23 5.54 -5.29
N GLU A 23 -16.25 4.95 -4.61
CA GLU A 23 -15.19 5.64 -3.85
C GLU A 23 -14.08 6.22 -4.75
N ARG A 24 -14.24 6.19 -6.08
CA ARG A 24 -13.26 6.70 -7.05
C ARG A 24 -11.86 6.07 -6.94
N ARG A 25 -11.78 4.85 -6.41
CA ARG A 25 -10.53 4.06 -6.38
C ARG A 25 -10.21 3.45 -7.74
N LEU A 26 -11.20 3.41 -8.64
CA LEU A 26 -11.13 2.97 -10.03
C LEU A 26 -11.45 4.14 -10.96
N ASP A 27 -10.46 4.54 -11.75
CA ASP A 27 -10.59 5.61 -12.74
C ASP A 27 -11.59 5.26 -13.86
N PRO A 28 -12.56 6.16 -14.16
CA PRO A 28 -13.46 5.99 -15.31
C PRO A 28 -12.69 6.11 -16.63
N GLY A 29 -13.10 5.37 -17.66
CA GLY A 29 -12.41 5.31 -18.95
C GLY A 29 -11.25 4.31 -18.98
N THR A 30 -10.53 4.17 -17.86
CA THR A 30 -9.37 3.25 -17.75
C THR A 30 -9.76 1.91 -17.13
N HIS A 31 -10.33 1.93 -15.93
CA HIS A 31 -10.66 0.72 -15.18
C HIS A 31 -12.09 0.25 -15.44
N TRP A 32 -12.98 1.17 -15.79
CA TRP A 32 -14.37 0.87 -16.08
C TRP A 32 -14.99 1.91 -17.01
N VAL A 33 -16.03 1.50 -17.73
CA VAL A 33 -16.81 2.35 -18.65
C VAL A 33 -18.30 2.05 -18.51
N TYR A 34 -19.15 3.02 -18.84
CA TYR A 34 -20.55 2.74 -19.13
C TYR A 34 -20.64 2.03 -20.48
N ALA A 35 -21.23 0.84 -20.52
CA ALA A 35 -21.37 0.02 -21.72
C ALA A 35 -22.09 0.77 -22.86
N THR A 36 -23.05 1.62 -22.49
CA THR A 36 -23.87 2.42 -23.41
C THR A 36 -23.29 3.81 -23.67
N GLY A 37 -22.18 4.19 -23.03
CA GLY A 37 -21.63 5.55 -23.08
C GLY A 37 -22.40 6.59 -22.24
N SER A 38 -23.58 6.25 -21.72
CA SER A 38 -24.42 7.17 -20.94
C SER A 38 -24.28 6.95 -19.43
N ILE A 39 -24.33 8.04 -18.68
CA ILE A 39 -24.29 8.02 -17.21
C ILE A 39 -25.45 7.16 -16.68
N GLY A 40 -25.15 6.29 -15.70
CA GLY A 40 -26.14 5.44 -15.06
C GLY A 40 -26.45 4.14 -15.81
N GLY A 41 -25.86 3.91 -16.98
CA GLY A 41 -25.99 2.66 -17.74
C GLY A 41 -25.26 1.47 -17.12
N PRO A 42 -25.37 0.28 -17.71
CA PRO A 42 -24.59 -0.89 -17.33
C PRO A 42 -23.09 -0.59 -17.37
N VAL A 43 -22.32 -1.19 -16.47
CA VAL A 43 -20.87 -0.93 -16.37
C VAL A 43 -20.06 -2.14 -16.80
N LEU A 44 -19.01 -1.87 -17.57
CA LEU A 44 -17.98 -2.83 -17.95
C LEU A 44 -16.67 -2.48 -17.25
N TYR A 45 -16.00 -3.51 -16.74
CA TYR A 45 -14.69 -3.40 -16.11
C TYR A 45 -13.57 -3.91 -17.02
N CYS A 46 -12.42 -3.25 -16.95
CA CYS A 46 -11.17 -3.62 -17.62
C CYS A 46 -10.25 -4.34 -16.64
N ILE A 47 -10.25 -5.68 -16.69
CA ILE A 47 -9.48 -6.52 -15.75
C ILE A 47 -7.98 -6.30 -15.84
N PRO A 48 -7.35 -6.23 -17.04
CA PRO A 48 -5.91 -5.98 -17.13
C PRO A 48 -5.50 -4.66 -16.46
N ALA A 49 -6.24 -3.57 -16.71
CA ALA A 49 -5.96 -2.27 -16.10
C ALA A 49 -6.09 -2.30 -14.57
N ILE A 50 -7.13 -2.97 -14.06
CA ILE A 50 -7.34 -3.09 -12.61
C ILE A 50 -6.21 -3.89 -11.96
N ARG A 51 -5.77 -4.99 -12.58
CA ARG A 51 -4.65 -5.80 -12.08
C ARG A 51 -3.35 -5.01 -12.08
N GLU A 52 -3.10 -4.22 -13.12
CA GLU A 52 -1.91 -3.38 -13.20
C GLU A 52 -1.90 -2.31 -12.11
N MET A 53 -3.04 -1.65 -11.87
CA MET A 53 -3.20 -0.72 -10.76
C MET A 53 -2.98 -1.38 -9.40
N GLN A 54 -3.53 -2.58 -9.19
CA GLN A 54 -3.33 -3.37 -7.97
C GLN A 54 -1.84 -3.69 -7.78
N ARG A 55 -1.18 -4.18 -8.83
CA ARG A 55 0.25 -4.50 -8.83
C ARG A 55 1.09 -3.28 -8.42
N ARG A 56 0.87 -2.13 -9.05
CA ARG A 56 1.58 -0.89 -8.72
C ARG A 56 1.39 -0.49 -7.25
N ARG A 57 0.13 -0.50 -6.77
CA ARG A 57 -0.17 -0.17 -5.37
C ARG A 57 0.46 -1.15 -4.38
N THR A 58 0.51 -2.44 -4.70
CA THR A 58 1.19 -3.43 -3.87
C THR A 58 2.69 -3.16 -3.78
N VAL A 59 3.34 -2.87 -4.91
CA VAL A 59 4.78 -2.52 -4.91
C VAL A 59 5.05 -1.28 -4.07
N GLU A 60 4.25 -0.22 -4.24
CA GLU A 60 4.36 1.01 -3.44
C GLU A 60 4.14 0.75 -1.93
N ALA A 61 3.14 -0.05 -1.58
CA ALA A 61 2.83 -0.38 -0.19
C ALA A 61 3.94 -1.20 0.48
N VAL A 62 4.48 -2.20 -0.22
CA VAL A 62 5.59 -3.02 0.28
C VAL A 62 6.84 -2.16 0.45
N ARG A 63 7.18 -1.33 -0.54
CA ARG A 63 8.33 -0.43 -0.45
C ARG A 63 8.21 0.51 0.75
N LYS A 64 7.03 1.09 0.97
CA LYS A 64 6.79 1.98 2.12
C LYS A 64 6.94 1.24 3.46
N GLU A 65 6.51 -0.01 3.52
CA GLU A 65 6.68 -0.86 4.71
C GLU A 65 8.15 -1.16 4.99
N ASP A 66 8.92 -1.50 3.95
CA ASP A 66 10.36 -1.75 4.06
C ASP A 66 11.12 -0.49 4.50
N GLU A 67 10.78 0.67 3.93
CA GLU A 67 11.34 1.96 4.34
C GLU A 67 11.01 2.28 5.82
N ARG A 68 9.78 1.99 6.26
CA ARG A 68 9.40 2.15 7.68
C ARG A 68 10.23 1.25 8.58
N ARG A 69 10.37 -0.03 8.22
CA ARG A 69 11.16 -1.01 8.99
C ARG A 69 12.63 -0.61 9.06
N ALA A 70 13.21 -0.13 7.95
CA ALA A 70 14.59 0.34 7.93
C ALA A 70 14.80 1.57 8.81
N ALA A 71 13.85 2.51 8.82
CA ALA A 71 13.89 3.68 9.70
C ALA A 71 13.79 3.29 11.19
N GLU A 72 12.91 2.35 11.53
CA GLU A 72 12.78 1.80 12.89
C GLU A 72 14.10 1.14 13.34
N LEU A 73 14.72 0.31 12.49
CA LEU A 73 16.01 -0.32 12.80
C LEU A 73 17.14 0.70 12.98
N LYS A 74 17.20 1.73 12.13
CA LYS A 74 18.20 2.79 12.26
C LYS A 74 18.04 3.56 13.58
N HIS A 75 16.80 3.87 13.96
CA HIS A 75 16.52 4.54 15.23
C HIS A 75 16.93 3.66 16.42
N LEU A 76 16.69 2.34 16.37
CA LEU A 76 17.15 1.41 17.40
C LEU A 76 18.67 1.32 17.48
N GLN A 77 19.37 1.24 16.33
CA GLN A 77 20.83 1.22 16.27
C GLN A 77 21.43 2.50 16.91
N GLN A 78 20.91 3.67 16.54
CA GLN A 78 21.34 4.95 17.12
C GLN A 78 21.10 5.01 18.63
N ALA A 79 19.97 4.48 19.13
CA ALA A 79 19.70 4.42 20.56
C ALA A 79 20.68 3.50 21.31
N ILE A 80 21.11 2.39 20.69
CA ILE A 80 22.12 1.48 21.26
C ILE A 80 23.49 2.18 21.29
N GLU A 81 23.92 2.79 20.19
CA GLU A 81 25.22 3.50 20.10
C GLU A 81 25.32 4.61 21.17
N ILE A 82 24.27 5.40 21.35
CA ILE A 82 24.23 6.46 22.38
C ILE A 82 24.34 5.86 23.80
N TYR A 83 23.68 4.73 24.05
CA TYR A 83 23.71 4.08 25.36
C TYR A 83 25.08 3.48 25.68
N GLU A 84 25.74 2.86 24.68
CA GLU A 84 27.12 2.36 24.82
C GLU A 84 28.11 3.49 25.08
N GLU A 85 28.03 4.61 24.36
CA GLU A 85 28.90 5.78 24.55
C GLU A 85 28.72 6.40 25.95
N THR A 86 27.48 6.56 26.40
CA THR A 86 27.16 7.09 27.75
C THR A 86 27.71 6.17 28.85
N THR A 87 27.67 4.85 28.63
CA THR A 87 28.17 3.87 29.60
C THR A 87 29.70 3.88 29.67
N LEU A 88 30.38 4.06 28.53
CA LEU A 88 31.84 4.18 28.47
C LEU A 88 32.32 5.45 29.16
N ASP A 89 31.67 6.60 28.94
CA ASP A 89 32.03 7.87 29.60
C ASP A 89 31.91 7.77 31.13
N GLN A 90 30.87 7.09 31.65
CA GLN A 90 30.71 6.89 33.10
C GLN A 90 31.76 5.94 33.72
N LEU A 91 32.29 5.00 32.95
CA LEU A 91 33.35 4.08 33.40
C LEU A 91 34.74 4.74 33.39
N VAL A 92 34.98 5.68 32.49
CA VAL A 92 36.24 6.44 32.41
C VAL A 92 36.33 7.46 33.55
N ASP A 93 35.23 8.12 33.92
CA ASP A 93 35.18 9.07 35.05
C ASP A 93 35.26 8.39 36.43
N GLY A 94 34.86 7.12 36.54
CA GLY A 94 34.94 6.34 37.80
C GLY A 94 36.29 5.69 38.09
N GLY A 95 37.28 5.79 37.18
CA GLY A 95 38.56 5.09 37.25
C GLY A 95 39.73 5.85 37.89
N GLN A 96 39.52 7.08 38.38
CA GLN A 96 40.52 7.83 39.15
C GLN A 96 40.01 8.12 40.57
N GLY A 97 40.32 7.20 41.49
CA GLY A 97 40.08 7.33 42.93
C GLY A 97 40.73 6.20 43.71
#